data_AF-A0A7Y4TBC9-F1
#
_entry.id   AF-A0A7Y4TBC9-F1
#
_cell.length_a   1.000
_cell.length_b   1.000
_cell.length_c   1.000
_cell.angle_alpha   90.00
_cell.angle_beta   90.00
_cell.angle_gamma   90.00
#
_symmetry.space_group_name_H-M   'P 1'
#
loop_
_entity.id
_entity.type
_entity.pdbx_description
1 polymer ?
#
loop_
_entity_poly.entity_id
_entity_poly.type
_entity_poly.pdbx_seq_one_letter_code
_entity_poly.pdbx_strand_id
1 'polypeptide(L)'
;MPDELRPDRTGVMFSIESVNPPQNPFERQFVVARAINSLTDFESPGARAALQTFIERGDLPVWLSFQQERRLLHPYPELRDAILRPATPSPELAAEVRIWRERLGIGTA
;
A
#
# COMPACT_ATOMS: atom_id res chain seq x y z
N MET A 1 -14.09 3.35 -12.36
CA MET A 1 -14.14 2.62 -11.06
C MET A 1 -15.27 1.59 -11.19
N PRO A 2 -15.06 0.31 -10.85
CA PRO A 2 -16.15 -0.68 -10.83
C PRO A 2 -17.25 -0.23 -9.87
N ASP A 3 -18.52 -0.45 -10.20
CA ASP A 3 -19.68 -0.08 -9.36
C ASP A 3 -19.64 -0.67 -7.95
N GLU A 4 -18.96 -1.81 -7.79
CA GLU A 4 -18.79 -2.52 -6.53
C GLU A 4 -17.80 -1.84 -5.58
N LEU A 5 -16.96 -0.92 -6.10
CA LEU A 5 -15.95 -0.18 -5.34
C LEU A 5 -16.39 1.24 -5.01
N ARG A 6 -17.66 1.55 -5.25
CA ARG A 6 -18.22 2.86 -4.95
C ARG A 6 -18.16 3.15 -3.45
N PRO A 7 -17.68 4.34 -3.03
CA PRO A 7 -17.56 4.68 -1.62
C PRO A 7 -18.88 4.60 -0.85
N ASP A 8 -20.00 4.90 -1.51
CA ASP A 8 -21.35 4.78 -0.92
C ASP A 8 -21.77 3.33 -0.58
N ARG A 9 -21.10 2.33 -1.17
CA ARG A 9 -21.37 0.90 -0.93
C ARG A 9 -20.34 0.24 -0.02
N THR A 10 -19.07 0.65 -0.14
CA THR A 10 -17.96 0.04 0.61
C THR A 10 -17.62 0.78 1.89
N GLY A 11 -18.06 2.04 2.04
CA GLY A 11 -17.57 2.93 3.10
C GLY A 11 -16.11 3.35 2.91
N VAL A 12 -15.48 3.03 1.76
CA VAL A 12 -14.06 3.26 1.52
C VAL A 12 -13.85 3.98 0.19
N MET A 13 -13.09 5.08 0.25
CA MET A 13 -12.63 5.80 -0.94
C MET A 13 -11.20 5.39 -1.29
N PHE A 14 -11.00 4.86 -2.49
CA PHE A 14 -9.68 4.54 -3.02
C PHE A 14 -9.15 5.68 -3.90
N SER A 15 -7.88 6.01 -3.75
CA SER A 15 -7.22 7.04 -4.56
C SER A 15 -5.75 6.71 -4.76
N ILE A 16 -5.16 7.16 -5.87
CA ILE A 16 -3.71 7.15 -6.05
C ILE A 16 -3.21 8.55 -5.74
N GLU A 17 -2.22 8.65 -4.86
CA GLU A 17 -1.61 9.89 -4.44
C GLU A 17 -0.11 9.89 -4.73
N SER A 18 0.48 11.09 -4.71
CA SER A 18 1.92 11.27 -4.81
C SER A 18 2.34 12.44 -3.94
N VAL A 19 3.41 12.27 -3.16
CA VAL A 19 3.92 13.29 -2.24
C VAL A 19 5.35 13.65 -2.63
N ASN A 20 5.63 14.95 -2.71
CA ASN A 20 6.96 15.47 -3.01
C ASN A 20 7.28 16.71 -2.16
N PRO A 21 8.35 16.71 -1.34
CA PRO A 21 9.21 15.56 -1.04
C PRO A 21 8.50 14.54 -0.13
N PRO A 22 8.65 13.22 -0.38
CA PRO A 22 8.05 12.21 0.48
C PRO A 22 8.84 12.04 1.79
N GLN A 23 8.16 11.73 2.90
CA GLN A 23 8.85 11.49 4.19
C GLN A 23 9.56 10.13 4.21
N ASN A 24 9.05 9.17 3.45
CA ASN A 24 9.65 7.85 3.23
C ASN A 24 9.38 7.37 1.80
N PRO A 25 10.15 6.40 1.27
CA PRO A 25 10.02 5.99 -0.13
C PRO A 25 8.61 5.52 -0.51
N PHE A 26 7.87 4.92 0.42
CA PHE A 26 6.52 4.38 0.19
C PHE A 26 5.43 5.47 0.09
N GLU A 27 5.77 6.74 0.30
CA GLU A 27 4.86 7.87 0.13
C GLU A 27 5.07 8.64 -1.18
N ARG A 28 6.09 8.30 -1.98
CA ARG A 28 6.35 9.01 -3.25
C ARG A 28 5.16 8.89 -4.20
N GLN A 29 4.65 7.68 -4.38
CA GLN A 29 3.45 7.38 -5.15
C GLN A 29 2.80 6.14 -4.54
N PHE A 30 1.51 6.20 -4.20
CA PHE A 30 0.85 5.13 -3.45
C PHE A 30 -0.66 5.11 -3.68
N VAL A 31 -1.28 3.95 -3.42
CA VAL A 31 -2.72 3.82 -3.25
C VAL A 31 -3.07 4.12 -1.80
N VAL A 32 -4.10 4.93 -1.56
CA VAL A 32 -4.73 5.07 -0.25
C VAL A 32 -6.17 4.57 -0.30
N ALA A 33 -6.55 3.80 0.70
CA ALA A 33 -7.92 3.44 1.02
C ALA A 33 -8.34 4.24 2.25
N ARG A 34 -9.26 5.19 2.10
CA ARG A 34 -9.74 6.04 3.20
C ARG A 34 -11.11 5.55 3.65
N ALA A 35 -11.21 5.14 4.91
CA ALA A 35 -12.49 4.82 5.53
C ALA A 35 -13.30 6.11 5.77
N ILE A 36 -14.61 6.04 5.54
CA ILE A 36 -15.52 7.19 5.67
C ILE A 36 -16.08 7.27 7.10
N ASN A 37 -16.53 6.13 7.64
CA ASN A 37 -17.26 6.07 8.91
C ASN A 37 -16.40 5.50 10.03
N SER A 38 -15.70 4.40 9.77
CA SER A 38 -14.94 3.67 10.79
C SER A 38 -13.89 2.75 10.18
N LEU A 39 -12.94 2.28 10.99
CA LEU A 39 -11.96 1.28 10.58
C LEU A 39 -12.59 -0.04 10.09
N THR A 40 -13.82 -0.35 10.52
CA THR A 40 -14.54 -1.54 10.06
C THR A 40 -15.01 -1.44 8.60
N ASP A 41 -15.01 -0.24 7.99
CA ASP A 41 -15.32 -0.08 6.56
C ASP A 41 -14.34 -0.88 5.68
N PHE A 42 -13.09 -1.03 6.12
CA PHE A 42 -12.08 -1.87 5.44
C PHE A 42 -12.40 -3.37 5.46
N GLU A 43 -13.28 -3.81 6.37
CA GLU A 43 -13.68 -5.20 6.50
C GLU A 43 -14.84 -5.57 5.55
N SER A 44 -15.46 -4.59 4.90
CA SER A 44 -16.51 -4.85 3.93
C SER A 44 -15.99 -5.73 2.78
N PRO A 45 -16.79 -6.69 2.27
CA PRO A 45 -16.33 -7.60 1.22
C PRO A 45 -15.78 -6.88 -0.01
N GLY A 46 -16.42 -5.78 -0.42
CA GLY A 46 -15.97 -4.94 -1.53
C GLY A 46 -14.64 -4.23 -1.26
N ALA A 47 -14.46 -3.67 -0.06
CA ALA A 47 -13.19 -3.04 0.31
C ALA A 47 -12.05 -4.07 0.36
N ARG A 48 -12.29 -5.24 0.95
CA ARG A 48 -11.29 -6.33 1.02
C ARG A 48 -10.88 -6.81 -0.36
N ALA A 49 -11.84 -7.02 -1.27
CA ALA A 49 -11.56 -7.45 -2.64
C ALA A 49 -10.75 -6.41 -3.42
N ALA A 50 -11.07 -5.12 -3.26
CA ALA A 50 -10.27 -4.04 -3.86
C ALA A 50 -8.85 -3.99 -3.30
N LEU A 51 -8.71 -4.01 -1.97
CA LEU A 51 -7.39 -3.99 -1.33
C LEU A 51 -6.54 -5.17 -1.80
N GLN A 52 -7.12 -6.37 -1.85
CA GLN A 52 -6.45 -7.56 -2.36
C GLN A 52 -6.00 -7.37 -3.82
N THR A 53 -6.86 -6.82 -4.68
CA THR A 53 -6.51 -6.55 -6.08
C THR A 53 -5.31 -5.59 -6.21
N PHE A 54 -5.25 -4.54 -5.38
CA PHE A 54 -4.11 -3.63 -5.40
C PHE A 54 -2.83 -4.29 -4.90
N ILE A 55 -2.93 -5.12 -3.85
CA ILE A 55 -1.81 -5.89 -3.31
C ILE A 55 -1.28 -6.90 -4.33
N GLU A 56 -2.17 -7.61 -5.03
CA GLU A 56 -1.81 -8.62 -6.03
C GLU A 56 -1.18 -8.01 -7.28
N ARG A 57 -1.63 -6.82 -7.70
CA ARG A 57 -0.92 -6.05 -8.74
C ARG A 57 0.48 -5.66 -8.27
N GLY A 58 0.60 -5.29 -7.00
CA GLY A 58 1.87 -5.09 -6.31
C GLY A 58 2.70 -3.92 -6.82
N ASP A 59 2.16 -3.04 -7.69
CA ASP A 59 2.92 -1.96 -8.32
C ASP A 59 3.14 -0.74 -7.42
N LEU A 60 2.26 -0.53 -6.45
CA LEU A 60 2.25 0.65 -5.60
C LEU A 60 2.06 0.26 -4.13
N PRO A 61 2.69 0.99 -3.18
CA PRO A 61 2.37 0.88 -1.78
C PRO A 61 0.88 1.12 -1.55
N VAL A 62 0.28 0.40 -0.61
CA VAL A 62 -1.12 0.52 -0.23
C VAL A 62 -1.20 0.96 1.22
N TRP A 63 -1.89 2.08 1.44
CA TRP A 63 -2.11 2.67 2.76
C TRP A 63 -3.58 2.63 3.14
N LEU A 64 -3.87 2.35 4.40
CA LEU A 64 -5.17 2.59 5.02
C LEU A 64 -5.15 3.95 5.70
N SER A 65 -6.26 4.69 5.65
CA SER A 65 -6.39 5.96 6.36
C SER A 65 -7.75 6.14 7.01
N PHE A 66 -7.74 6.64 8.25
CA PHE A 66 -8.94 7.04 8.99
C PHE A 66 -8.58 8.14 9.99
N GLN A 67 -9.42 9.18 10.10
CA GLN A 67 -9.26 10.29 11.07
C GLN A 67 -7.82 10.81 11.22
N GLN A 68 -7.16 11.13 10.10
CA GLN A 68 -5.78 11.63 9.98
C GLN A 68 -4.66 10.60 10.21
N GLU A 69 -4.98 9.42 10.71
CA GLU A 69 -4.01 8.33 10.82
C GLU A 69 -3.85 7.61 9.48
N ARG A 70 -2.62 7.19 9.19
CA ARG A 70 -2.27 6.38 8.02
C ARG A 70 -1.44 5.19 8.44
N ARG A 71 -1.80 4.01 7.93
CA ARG A 71 -1.08 2.76 8.17
C ARG A 71 -0.72 2.11 6.84
N LEU A 72 0.55 1.77 6.67
CA LEU A 72 1.00 1.00 5.51
C LEU A 72 0.47 -0.44 5.63
N LEU A 73 -0.34 -0.85 4.66
CA LEU A 73 -0.86 -2.22 4.54
C LEU A 73 0.05 -3.08 3.67
N HIS A 74 0.54 -2.52 2.55
CA HIS A 74 1.44 -3.19 1.64
C HIS A 74 2.52 -2.22 1.13
N PRO A 75 3.80 -2.60 1.08
CA PRO A 75 4.37 -3.88 1.52
C PRO A 75 4.11 -4.17 3.01
N TYR A 76 3.93 -5.45 3.35
CA TYR A 76 3.69 -5.89 4.72
C TYR A 76 4.97 -5.66 5.57
N PRO A 77 4.88 -5.60 6.92
CA PRO A 77 5.97 -5.10 7.76
C PRO A 77 7.34 -5.77 7.52
N GLU A 78 7.38 -7.10 7.36
CA GLU A 78 8.62 -7.84 7.12
C GLU A 78 9.26 -7.47 5.78
N LEU A 79 8.46 -7.39 4.71
CA LEU A 79 8.91 -6.96 3.40
C LEU A 79 9.33 -5.49 3.40
N ARG A 80 8.56 -4.60 4.05
CA ARG A 80 8.90 -3.19 4.23
C ARG A 80 10.28 -3.04 4.86
N ASP A 81 10.52 -3.75 5.96
CA ASP A 81 11.78 -3.68 6.68
C ASP A 81 12.93 -4.25 5.84
N ALA A 82 12.70 -5.32 5.08
CA ALA A 82 13.67 -5.87 4.15
C ALA A 82 14.00 -4.92 2.98
N ILE A 83 13.01 -4.17 2.48
CA ILE A 83 13.20 -3.15 1.44
C ILE A 83 14.09 -2.03 1.96
N LEU A 84 13.84 -1.53 3.16
CA LEU A 84 14.56 -0.39 3.75
C LEU A 84 15.97 -0.73 4.26
N ARG A 85 16.22 -1.97 4.70
CA ARG A 85 17.52 -2.36 5.23
C ARG A 85 18.52 -2.59 4.09
N PRO A 86 19.78 -2.17 4.20
CA PRO A 86 20.83 -2.49 3.22
C PRO A 86 21.32 -3.94 3.27
N ALA A 87 20.83 -4.76 4.21
CA ALA A 87 21.23 -6.15 4.35
C ALA A 87 20.63 -7.06 3.28
N THR A 88 21.24 -8.24 3.10
CA THR A 88 20.71 -9.31 2.26
C THR A 88 19.38 -9.81 2.86
N PRO A 89 18.26 -9.70 2.13
CA PRO A 89 16.99 -10.25 2.58
C PRO A 89 17.03 -11.79 2.58
N SER A 90 16.10 -12.41 3.31
CA SER A 90 15.90 -13.87 3.23
C SER A 90 15.65 -14.30 1.77
N PRO A 91 16.07 -15.52 1.37
CA PRO A 91 15.94 -15.99 -0.02
C PRO A 91 14.52 -15.87 -0.58
N GLU A 92 13.53 -16.10 0.27
CA GLU A 92 12.10 -16.04 -0.05
C GLU A 92 11.63 -14.61 -0.39
N LEU A 93 12.23 -13.59 0.23
CA LEU A 93 11.90 -12.18 0.03
C LEU A 93 12.80 -11.48 -1.01
N ALA A 94 13.92 -12.10 -1.38
CA ALA A 94 14.96 -11.44 -2.17
C ALA A 94 14.45 -10.94 -3.54
N ALA A 95 13.64 -11.74 -4.22
CA ALA A 95 13.07 -11.37 -5.51
C ALA A 95 12.12 -10.16 -5.37
N GLU A 96 11.23 -10.20 -4.37
CA GLU A 96 10.23 -9.16 -4.13
C GLU A 96 10.89 -7.85 -3.67
N VAL A 97 11.84 -7.93 -2.73
CA VAL A 97 12.62 -6.79 -2.23
C VAL A 97 13.35 -6.08 -3.37
N ARG A 98 13.97 -6.83 -4.29
CA ARG A 98 14.68 -6.26 -5.43
C ARG A 98 13.74 -5.46 -6.32
N ILE A 99 12.58 -6.02 -6.67
CA ILE A 99 11.56 -5.34 -7.48
C ILE A 99 11.10 -4.04 -6.80
N TRP A 100 10.83 -4.10 -5.50
CA TRP A 100 10.42 -2.93 -4.74
C TRP A 100 11.48 -1.84 -4.67
N ARG A 101 12.75 -2.21 -4.44
CA ARG A 101 13.87 -1.25 -4.40
C ARG A 101 14.02 -0.54 -5.74
N GLU A 102 13.94 -1.27 -6.85
CA GLU A 102 13.95 -0.69 -8.20
C GLU A 102 12.80 0.29 -8.40
N ARG A 103 11.56 -0.11 -8.10
CA ARG A 103 10.36 0.74 -8.21
C ARG A 103 10.44 2.02 -7.37
N LEU A 104 10.99 1.91 -6.16
CA LEU A 104 11.12 3.04 -5.24
C LEU A 104 12.35 3.91 -5.53
N GLY A 105 13.23 3.49 -6.46
CA GLY A 105 14.50 4.14 -6.74
C GLY A 105 15.48 4.08 -5.56
N ILE A 106 15.37 3.05 -4.72
CA ILE A 106 16.32 2.75 -3.66
C ILE A 106 17.43 1.92 -4.32
N GLY A 107 18.59 2.53 -4.56
CA GLY A 107 19.70 1.86 -5.24
C GLY A 107 20.06 0.52 -4.58
N THR A 108 20.13 -0.54 -5.38
CA THR A 108 20.76 -1.80 -4.98
C THR A 108 22.27 -1.58 -4.98
N ALA A 109 22.83 -1.25 -3.82
CA ALA A 109 24.29 -1.23 -3.64
C ALA A 109 24.88 -2.64 -3.82
#